data_AF-A0A9X3XUD5-F1
#
_entry.id   AF-A0A9X3XUD5-F1
#
_cell.length_a   1.000
_cell.length_b   1.000
_cell.length_c   1.000
_cell.angle_alpha   90.00
_cell.angle_beta   90.00
_cell.angle_gamma   90.00
#
_symmetry.space_group_name_H-M   'P 1'
#
loop_
_entity.id
_entity.type
_entity.pdbx_description
1 polymer ?
#
loop_
_entity_poly.entity_id
_entity_poly.type
_entity_poly.pdbx_seq_one_letter_code
_entity_poly.pdbx_strand_id
1 'polypeptide(L)' 'MDKTTCKNPNIKTTEDAQNAIKSLFGGLIQQMLEAEREEYLGYSKYDYTNKNTTNSRNGKSKK' A
#
# COMPACT_ATOMS: atom_id res chain seq x y z
N MET A 1 -6.84 -13.80 36.29
CA MET A 1 -5.64 -13.45 35.50
C MET A 1 -6.10 -13.20 34.08
N ASP A 2 -5.95 -11.97 33.60
CA ASP A 2 -6.32 -11.61 32.23
C ASP A 2 -5.32 -12.21 31.23
N LYS A 3 -5.79 -12.52 30.01
CA LYS A 3 -4.99 -13.04 28.88
C LYS A 3 -5.22 -12.21 27.62
N THR A 4 -5.29 -10.89 27.77
CA THR A 4 -5.34 -9.88 26.70
C THR A 4 -4.00 -9.74 25.96
N THR A 5 -3.52 -10.81 25.31
CA THR A 5 -2.29 -10.75 24.49
C THR A 5 -2.35 -11.71 23.29
N CYS A 6 -1.57 -11.42 22.25
CA CYS A 6 -1.38 -12.19 21.00
C CYS A 6 -2.59 -12.40 20.06
N LYS A 7 -3.42 -11.37 19.83
CA LYS A 7 -4.21 -11.26 18.58
C LYS A 7 -3.30 -10.96 17.38
N ASN A 8 -2.65 -11.98 16.81
CA ASN A 8 -2.18 -11.96 15.42
C ASN A 8 -2.26 -13.38 14.81
N PRO A 9 -3.44 -13.82 14.32
CA PRO A 9 -3.76 -15.25 14.22
C PRO A 9 -3.31 -15.96 12.93
N ASN A 10 -2.51 -15.31 12.07
CA ASN A 10 -2.51 -15.55 10.62
C ASN A 10 -1.22 -16.20 10.05
N ILE A 11 -0.49 -17.01 10.81
CA ILE A 11 0.42 -18.02 10.23
C ILE A 11 0.29 -19.32 11.04
N LYS A 12 -0.44 -20.29 10.49
CA LYS A 12 -0.59 -21.65 11.05
C LYS A 12 -0.25 -22.74 10.03
N THR A 13 -0.24 -22.39 8.74
CA THR A 13 0.02 -23.26 7.61
C THR A 13 1.12 -22.67 6.71
N THR A 14 1.65 -23.49 5.80
CA THR A 14 2.56 -23.03 4.73
C THR A 14 1.86 -22.11 3.72
N GLU A 15 0.54 -22.27 3.53
CA GLU A 15 -0.26 -21.40 2.68
C GLU A 15 -0.40 -19.98 3.29
N ASP A 16 -0.65 -19.89 4.60
CA ASP A 16 -0.68 -18.59 5.31
C ASP A 16 0.65 -17.84 5.13
N ALA A 17 1.78 -18.52 5.29
CA ALA A 17 3.11 -17.94 5.11
C ALA A 17 3.33 -17.45 3.68
N GLN A 18 2.93 -18.23 2.66
CA GLN A 18 2.98 -17.79 1.26
C GLN A 18 2.08 -16.57 1.02
N ASN A 19 0.90 -16.52 1.62
CA ASN A 19 -0.05 -15.42 1.45
C ASN A 19 0.40 -14.14 2.18
N ALA A 20 1.05 -14.27 3.33
CA ALA A 20 1.73 -13.16 4.01
C ALA A 20 2.87 -12.58 3.14
N ILE A 21 3.69 -13.44 2.50
CA ILE A 21 4.76 -13.02 1.59
C ILE A 21 4.19 -12.33 0.33
N LYS A 22 3.15 -12.89 -0.29
CA LYS A 22 2.43 -12.25 -1.42
C LYS A 22 1.89 -10.87 -1.05
N SER A 23 1.31 -10.73 0.16
CA SER A 23 0.79 -9.47 0.68
C SER A 23 1.91 -8.43 0.89
N LEU A 24 3.05 -8.85 1.47
CA LEU A 24 4.22 -7.99 1.66
C LEU A 24 4.77 -7.46 0.33
N PHE A 25 4.97 -8.32 -0.67
CA PHE A 25 5.42 -7.89 -2.00
C PHE A 25 4.39 -7.01 -2.71
N GLY A 26 3.09 -7.32 -2.58
CA GLY A 26 2.02 -6.48 -3.12
C GLY A 26 2.01 -5.07 -2.51
N GLY A 27 2.22 -4.96 -1.19
CA GLY A 27 2.37 -3.69 -0.49
C GLY A 27 3.60 -2.90 -0.96
N LEU A 28 4.76 -3.55 -1.05
CA LEU A 28 6.01 -2.94 -1.50
C LEU A 28 5.92 -2.41 -2.94
N ILE A 29 5.38 -3.20 -3.86
CA ILE A 29 5.18 -2.78 -5.26
C ILE A 29 4.19 -1.61 -5.34
N GLN A 30 3.12 -1.63 -4.53
CA GLN A 30 2.19 -0.50 -4.46
C GLN A 30 2.87 0.77 -3.93
N GLN A 31 3.76 0.68 -2.94
CA GLN A 31 4.53 1.83 -2.44
C GLN A 31 5.46 2.39 -3.51
N MET A 32 6.17 1.54 -4.25
CA MET A 32 7.04 1.96 -5.36
C MET A 32 6.24 2.70 -6.45
N LEU A 33 5.10 2.15 -6.88
CA LEU A 33 4.23 2.77 -7.89
C LEU A 33 3.55 4.06 -7.40
N GLU A 34 3.23 4.15 -6.10
CA GLU A 34 2.69 5.39 -5.52
C GLU A 34 3.75 6.50 -5.44
N ALA A 35 5.02 6.16 -5.19
CA ALA A 35 6.16 7.08 -5.21
C ALA A 35 6.54 7.53 -6.63
N GLU A 36 6.62 6.60 -7.60
CA GLU A 36 6.85 6.92 -9.03
C GLU A 36 5.80 7.92 -9.55
N ARG A 37 4.54 7.75 -9.14
CA ARG A 37 3.45 8.68 -9.47
C ARG A 37 3.54 10.02 -8.73
N GLU A 38 4.28 10.12 -7.62
CA GLU A 38 4.53 11.41 -6.96
C GLU A 38 5.63 12.20 -7.67
N GLU A 39 6.69 11.53 -8.09
CA GLU A 39 7.72 12.11 -8.97
C GLU A 39 7.12 12.56 -10.32
N TYR A 40 6.45 11.66 -11.05
CA TYR A 40 5.91 11.96 -12.40
C TYR A 40 4.87 13.08 -12.42
N LEU A 41 4.10 13.27 -11.34
CA LEU A 41 3.11 14.35 -11.25
C LEU A 41 3.68 15.64 -10.64
N GLY A 42 4.81 15.57 -9.93
CA GLY A 42 5.42 16.69 -9.21
C GLY A 42 4.64 17.15 -7.96
N TYR A 43 3.69 16.35 -7.44
CA TYR A 43 2.94 16.68 -6.22
C TYR A 43 2.43 15.43 -5.50
N SER A 44 2.44 15.43 -4.16
CA SER A 44 2.00 14.31 -3.33
C SER A 44 0.48 14.11 -3.29
N LYS A 45 0.03 12.94 -2.83
CA LYS A 45 -1.41 12.64 -2.72
C LYS A 45 -2.13 13.67 -1.83
N TYR A 46 -3.15 14.33 -2.41
CA TYR A 46 -3.93 15.44 -1.84
C TYR A 46 -3.22 16.80 -1.71
N ASP A 47 -1.96 16.92 -2.14
CA ASP A 47 -1.28 18.22 -2.25
C ASP A 47 -1.72 18.96 -3.52
N TYR A 48 -2.91 19.56 -3.46
CA TYR A 48 -3.42 20.41 -4.55
C TYR A 48 -2.74 21.78 -4.58
N THR A 49 -2.06 22.18 -3.50
CA THR A 49 -1.34 23.44 -3.36
C THR A 49 -0.09 23.51 -4.23
N ASN A 50 0.68 22.43 -4.32
CA ASN A 50 1.88 22.35 -5.16
C ASN A 50 1.60 21.76 -6.56
N LYS A 51 0.32 21.61 -6.94
CA LYS A 51 -0.11 21.03 -8.23
C LYS A 51 0.06 22.01 -9.39
N ASN A 52 1.26 22.05 -9.96
CA ASN A 52 1.61 22.89 -11.11
C ASN A 52 1.18 22.32 -12.49
N THR A 53 0.47 21.19 -12.53
CA THR A 53 0.08 20.48 -13.77
C THR A 53 -1.44 20.40 -13.94
N THR A 54 -1.92 20.22 -15.17
CA THR A 54 -3.35 19.94 -15.45
C THR A 54 -3.75 18.53 -15.01
N ASN A 55 -2.89 17.53 -15.29
CA ASN A 55 -3.09 16.12 -14.98
C ASN A 55 -3.41 15.83 -13.50
N SER A 56 -4.19 14.77 -13.21
CA SER A 56 -4.82 14.54 -11.90
C SER A 56 -4.86 13.06 -11.46
N ARG A 57 -4.75 12.81 -10.15
CA ARG A 57 -4.65 11.48 -9.52
C ARG A 57 -5.98 10.67 -9.56
N ASN A 58 -6.29 10.01 -10.68
CA ASN A 58 -7.54 9.25 -10.92
C ASN A 58 -7.69 7.92 -10.12
N GLY A 59 -7.56 7.96 -8.79
CA GLY A 59 -7.88 6.84 -7.89
C GLY A 59 -6.96 5.61 -8.01
N LYS A 60 -7.58 4.43 -8.02
CA LYS A 60 -6.98 3.10 -8.25
C LYS A 60 -7.95 2.23 -9.06
N SER A 61 -7.46 1.55 -10.08
CA SER A 61 -8.24 0.54 -10.81
C SER A 61 -8.47 -0.70 -9.95
N LYS A 62 -9.65 -1.33 -10.08
CA LYS A 62 -9.83 -2.72 -9.68
C LYS A 62 -9.19 -3.63 -10.75
N LYS A 63 -8.58 -4.73 -10.31
CA LYS A 63 -8.33 -5.92 -11.13
C LYS A 63 -9.41 -6.95 -10.81
#